data_AF-A0A945PZG0-F1
#
_entry.id   AF-A0A945PZG0-F1
#
_cell.length_a   1.000
_cell.length_b   1.000
_cell.length_c   1.000
_cell.angle_alpha   90.00
_cell.angle_beta   90.00
_cell.angle_gamma   90.00
#
_symmetry.space_group_name_H-M   'P 1'
#
loop_
_entity.id
_entity.type
_entity.pdbx_description
1 polymer ?
#
loop_
_entity_poly.entity_id
_entity_poly.type
_entity_poly.pdbx_seq_one_letter_code
_entity_poly.pdbx_strand_id
1 'polypeptide(L)'
;MDNLSSADLDTSSKTPFFTGIAAVILALTGVILGWYGFSKASALEAQLVEVSNAAGSISELKTTVEGNSEMIRRMAGKLGSIESSLAGVTGGVEKDIATIKKNMRTIAIDAGTALKKIDAFQKSGVKAVTAPVKATAKSTTSSGGNETLRSSKRAASGDTKEYIIKSGDSYQKIGSLYKVSVNDLIDANPGVDPRRLQIGQAIVVPNSGN
;
A
#
# COMPACT_ATOMS: atom_id res chain seq x y z
N MET A 1 -99.19 40.92 13.28
CA MET A 1 -98.79 41.65 12.07
C MET A 1 -98.05 42.91 12.50
N ASP A 2 -96.99 42.80 13.29
CA ASP A 2 -95.68 42.17 13.07
C ASP A 2 -94.67 43.24 12.64
N ASN A 3 -93.83 43.57 13.63
CA ASN A 3 -92.64 44.38 13.55
C ASN A 3 -91.72 43.92 12.43
N LEU A 4 -91.46 44.78 11.46
CA LEU A 4 -90.25 44.82 10.66
C LEU A 4 -90.09 46.29 10.25
N SER A 5 -88.98 46.97 10.42
CA SER A 5 -87.72 46.68 11.08
C SER A 5 -87.08 48.06 11.07
N SER A 6 -86.92 48.68 12.23
CA SER A 6 -86.10 49.87 12.37
C SER A 6 -84.69 49.53 11.90
N ALA A 7 -84.34 49.99 10.70
CA ALA A 7 -82.96 50.11 10.27
C ALA A 7 -82.76 51.55 9.82
N ASP A 8 -82.96 52.46 10.77
CA ASP A 8 -82.16 53.68 10.84
C ASP A 8 -80.69 53.26 10.84
N LEU A 9 -80.09 53.22 9.66
CA LEU A 9 -78.65 53.33 9.49
C LEU A 9 -78.35 54.82 9.35
N ASP A 10 -78.62 55.56 10.42
CA ASP A 10 -77.98 56.84 10.66
C ASP A 10 -76.48 56.54 10.84
N THR A 11 -75.75 56.61 9.73
CA THR A 11 -74.30 56.51 9.68
C THR A 11 -73.73 57.84 10.14
N SER A 12 -73.89 58.04 11.44
CA SER A 12 -73.26 59.06 12.28
C SER A 12 -71.75 59.11 12.00
N SER A 13 -71.36 60.03 11.10
CA SER A 13 -70.24 61.00 11.16
C SER A 13 -68.90 60.62 11.84
N LYS A 14 -68.56 59.35 12.07
CA LYS A 14 -67.29 58.92 12.70
C LYS A 14 -66.19 58.50 11.71
N THR A 15 -66.25 58.90 10.45
CA THR A 15 -65.45 58.28 9.37
C THR A 15 -64.09 58.89 8.97
N PRO A 16 -63.43 59.82 9.70
CA PRO A 16 -62.00 60.09 9.43
C PRO A 16 -61.07 59.16 10.23
N PHE A 17 -61.42 58.80 11.47
CA PHE A 17 -60.53 58.01 12.35
C PHE A 17 -60.48 56.53 11.97
N PHE A 18 -61.62 55.91 11.63
CA PHE A 18 -61.66 54.49 11.25
C PHE A 18 -60.94 54.20 9.92
N THR A 19 -60.97 55.13 8.97
CA THR A 19 -60.29 54.99 7.68
C THR A 19 -58.76 55.03 7.83
N GLY A 20 -58.25 55.88 8.74
CA GLY A 20 -56.83 55.90 9.10
C GLY A 20 -56.37 54.61 9.81
N ILE A 21 -57.18 54.09 10.73
CA ILE A 21 -56.89 52.82 11.42
C ILE A 21 -56.87 51.65 10.42
N ALA A 22 -57.81 51.60 9.47
CA ALA A 22 -57.84 50.57 8.43
C ALA A 22 -56.61 50.62 7.51
N ALA A 23 -56.13 51.82 7.14
CA ALA A 23 -54.91 51.97 6.33
C ALA A 23 -53.66 51.49 7.07
N VAL A 24 -53.56 51.75 8.38
CA VAL A 24 -52.45 51.27 9.22
C VAL A 24 -52.47 49.74 9.35
N ILE A 25 -53.64 49.14 9.52
CA ILE A 25 -53.79 47.68 9.58
C ILE A 25 -53.35 47.05 8.25
N LEU A 26 -53.78 47.60 7.10
CA LEU A 26 -53.36 47.12 5.79
C LEU A 26 -51.84 47.24 5.58
N ALA A 27 -51.24 48.36 5.97
CA ALA A 27 -49.80 48.56 5.91
C ALA A 27 -49.04 47.53 6.77
N LEU A 28 -49.49 47.30 8.01
CA LEU A 28 -48.90 46.30 8.90
C LEU A 28 -49.04 44.88 8.35
N THR A 29 -50.20 44.53 7.80
CA THR A 29 -50.39 43.21 7.16
C THR A 29 -49.48 43.03 5.94
N GLY A 30 -49.27 44.08 5.14
CA GLY A 30 -48.33 44.05 4.02
C GLY A 30 -46.87 43.85 4.46
N VAL A 31 -46.45 44.52 5.53
CA VAL A 31 -45.11 44.34 6.12
C VAL A 31 -44.92 42.92 6.67
N ILE A 32 -45.92 42.38 7.37
CA ILE A 32 -45.87 41.02 7.92
C ILE A 32 -45.83 39.97 6.79
N LEU A 33 -46.64 40.13 5.75
CA LEU A 33 -46.63 39.25 4.58
C LEU A 33 -45.31 39.34 3.81
N GLY A 34 -44.78 40.55 3.64
CA GLY A 34 -43.46 40.79 3.05
C GLY A 34 -42.34 40.13 3.85
N TRP A 35 -42.37 40.26 5.19
CA TRP A 35 -41.41 39.60 6.08
C TRP A 35 -41.51 38.09 6.04
N TYR A 36 -42.72 37.54 6.00
CA TYR A 36 -42.96 36.10 5.90
C TYR A 36 -42.51 35.53 4.56
N GLY A 37 -42.76 36.26 3.46
CA GLY A 37 -42.26 35.94 2.13
C GLY A 37 -40.73 36.00 2.04
N PHE A 38 -40.13 37.06 2.59
CA PHE A 38 -38.68 37.23 2.65
C PHE A 38 -38.01 36.14 3.50
N SER A 39 -38.58 35.79 4.65
CA SER A 39 -38.08 34.70 5.52
C SER A 39 -38.10 33.35 4.81
N LYS A 40 -39.16 33.07 4.03
CA LYS A 40 -39.22 31.86 3.20
C LYS A 40 -38.23 31.91 2.04
N ALA A 41 -38.07 33.05 1.38
CA ALA A 41 -37.10 33.21 0.30
C ALA A 41 -35.65 32.99 0.79
N SER A 42 -35.29 33.54 1.94
CA SER A 42 -33.98 33.30 2.55
C SER A 42 -33.75 31.83 2.94
N ALA A 43 -34.81 31.11 3.33
CA ALA A 43 -34.71 29.68 3.61
C ALA A 43 -34.53 28.84 2.32
N LEU A 44 -35.11 29.28 1.20
CA LEU A 44 -34.88 28.64 -0.10
C LEU A 44 -33.45 28.85 -0.61
N GLU A 45 -32.87 30.03 -0.41
CA GLU A 45 -31.48 30.30 -0.80
C GLU A 45 -30.49 29.44 0.00
N ALA A 46 -30.76 29.19 1.28
CA ALA A 46 -29.93 28.30 2.11
C ALA A 46 -29.93 26.85 1.60
N GLN A 47 -31.08 26.33 1.15
CA GLN A 47 -31.13 24.97 0.58
C GLN A 47 -30.46 24.88 -0.79
N LEU A 48 -30.45 25.96 -1.57
CA LEU A 48 -29.76 25.99 -2.87
C LEU A 48 -28.23 25.92 -2.71
N VAL A 49 -27.69 26.54 -1.65
CA VAL A 49 -26.26 26.47 -1.29
C VAL A 49 -25.88 25.06 -0.82
N GLU A 50 -26.76 24.37 -0.10
CA GLU A 50 -26.52 22.98 0.33
C GLU A 50 -26.50 22.00 -0.87
N VAL A 51 -27.42 22.16 -1.83
CA VAL A 51 -27.44 21.36 -3.08
C VAL A 51 -26.19 21.62 -3.93
N SER A 52 -25.72 22.87 -3.98
CA SER A 52 -24.45 23.24 -4.64
C SER A 52 -23.25 22.51 -4.01
N ASN A 53 -23.17 22.48 -2.68
CA ASN A 53 -22.08 21.81 -1.98
C ASN A 53 -22.15 20.28 -2.14
N ALA A 54 -23.36 19.70 -2.15
CA ALA A 54 -23.56 18.28 -2.43
C ALA A 54 -23.14 17.89 -3.88
N ALA A 55 -23.33 18.79 -4.85
CA ALA A 55 -22.85 18.60 -6.22
C ALA A 55 -21.31 18.57 -6.32
N GLY A 56 -20.61 19.30 -5.45
CA GLY A 56 -19.14 19.24 -5.33
C GLY A 56 -18.65 17.86 -4.89
N SER A 57 -19.26 17.29 -3.84
CA SER A 57 -18.92 15.97 -3.32
C SER A 57 -19.16 14.84 -4.33
N ILE A 58 -20.14 14.99 -5.23
CA ILE A 58 -20.40 14.03 -6.32
C ILE A 58 -19.26 14.03 -7.36
N SER A 59 -18.64 15.19 -7.62
CA SER A 59 -17.49 15.29 -8.53
C SER A 59 -16.22 14.66 -7.93
N GLU A 60 -16.02 14.80 -6.61
CA GLU A 60 -14.96 14.10 -5.86
C GLU A 60 -15.20 12.58 -5.78
N LEU A 61 -16.46 12.16 -5.65
CA LEU A 61 -16.83 10.75 -5.67
C LEU A 61 -16.56 10.13 -7.06
N LYS A 62 -16.88 10.85 -8.15
CA LYS A 62 -16.60 10.39 -9.52
C LYS A 62 -15.10 10.22 -9.75
N THR A 63 -14.28 11.18 -9.33
CA THR A 63 -12.82 11.09 -9.43
C THR A 63 -12.23 9.99 -8.55
N THR A 64 -12.80 9.75 -7.37
CA THR A 64 -12.41 8.62 -6.50
C THR A 64 -12.76 7.26 -7.14
N VAL A 65 -13.92 7.15 -7.77
CA VAL A 65 -14.36 5.93 -8.47
C VAL A 65 -13.48 5.66 -9.70
N GLU A 66 -13.11 6.68 -10.46
CA GLU A 66 -12.14 6.57 -11.56
C GLU A 66 -10.72 6.22 -11.05
N GLY A 67 -10.30 6.74 -9.90
CA GLY A 67 -9.04 6.33 -9.27
C GLY A 67 -9.04 4.86 -8.82
N ASN A 68 -10.16 4.40 -8.25
CA ASN A 68 -10.33 3.01 -7.82
C ASN A 68 -10.34 2.04 -9.01
N SER A 69 -10.94 2.41 -10.14
CA SER A 69 -10.94 1.57 -11.35
C SER A 69 -9.54 1.37 -11.92
N GLU A 70 -8.69 2.40 -11.87
CA GLU A 70 -7.28 2.31 -12.26
C GLU A 70 -6.46 1.48 -11.26
N MET A 71 -6.77 1.53 -9.97
CA MET A 71 -6.15 0.66 -8.98
C MET A 71 -6.52 -0.81 -9.23
N ILE A 72 -7.78 -1.10 -9.57
CA ILE A 72 -8.24 -2.45 -9.95
C ILE A 72 -7.47 -2.96 -11.18
N ARG A 73 -7.28 -2.12 -12.21
CA ARG A 73 -6.46 -2.47 -13.38
C ARG A 73 -5.02 -2.82 -13.03
N ARG A 74 -4.38 -2.04 -12.17
CA ARG A 74 -3.01 -2.31 -11.69
C ARG A 74 -2.94 -3.60 -10.89
N MET A 75 -3.94 -3.87 -10.05
CA MET A 75 -4.01 -5.12 -9.29
C MET A 75 -4.19 -6.33 -10.21
N ALA A 76 -5.05 -6.24 -11.22
CA ALA A 76 -5.23 -7.30 -12.22
C ALA A 76 -3.92 -7.60 -12.99
N GLY A 77 -3.16 -6.56 -13.36
CA GLY A 77 -1.84 -6.73 -13.99
C GLY A 77 -0.84 -7.45 -13.07
N LYS A 78 -0.78 -7.07 -11.80
CA LYS A 78 0.09 -7.74 -10.80
C LYS A 78 -0.30 -9.21 -10.58
N LEU A 79 -1.59 -9.52 -10.55
CA LEU A 79 -2.10 -10.89 -10.48
C LEU A 79 -1.61 -11.74 -11.65
N GLY A 80 -1.65 -11.20 -12.88
CA GLY A 80 -1.10 -11.89 -14.06
C GLY A 80 0.41 -12.15 -13.97
N SER A 81 1.20 -11.20 -13.45
CA SER A 81 2.64 -11.40 -13.23
C SER A 81 2.95 -12.48 -12.18
N ILE A 82 2.12 -12.57 -11.13
CA ILE A 82 2.23 -13.62 -10.10
C ILE A 82 1.95 -14.99 -10.73
N GLU A 83 0.91 -15.10 -11.55
CA GLU A 83 0.55 -16.34 -12.23
C GLU A 83 1.68 -16.81 -13.19
N SER A 84 2.25 -15.89 -13.95
CA SER A 84 3.39 -16.18 -14.83
C SER A 84 4.63 -16.62 -14.03
N SER A 85 4.91 -15.96 -12.90
CA SER A 85 6.02 -16.35 -12.01
C SER A 85 5.80 -17.73 -11.40
N LEU A 86 4.56 -18.06 -11.00
CA LEU A 86 4.21 -19.36 -10.43
C LEU A 86 4.34 -20.49 -11.46
N ALA A 87 3.93 -20.25 -12.70
CA ALA A 87 4.14 -21.18 -13.81
C ALA A 87 5.64 -21.43 -14.06
N GLY A 88 6.45 -20.36 -14.02
CA GLY A 88 7.91 -20.46 -14.16
C GLY A 88 8.59 -21.24 -13.03
N VAL A 89 8.20 -21.00 -11.78
CA VAL A 89 8.72 -21.74 -10.61
C VAL A 89 8.40 -23.23 -10.71
N THR A 90 7.17 -23.57 -11.10
CA THR A 90 6.75 -24.97 -11.25
C THR A 90 7.56 -25.70 -12.32
N GLY A 91 7.76 -25.07 -13.49
CA GLY A 91 8.60 -25.63 -14.55
C GLY A 91 10.09 -25.70 -14.19
N GLY A 92 10.60 -24.72 -13.44
CA GLY A 92 11.96 -24.71 -12.93
C GLY A 92 12.25 -25.88 -11.98
N VAL A 93 11.34 -26.11 -11.02
CA VAL A 93 11.43 -27.23 -10.07
C VAL A 93 11.45 -28.57 -10.79
N GLU A 94 10.63 -28.76 -11.82
CA GLU A 94 10.61 -30.02 -12.58
C GLU A 94 11.95 -30.27 -13.31
N LYS A 95 12.54 -29.22 -13.90
CA LYS A 95 13.85 -29.28 -14.55
C LYS A 95 14.97 -29.58 -13.56
N ASP A 96 14.93 -28.98 -12.38
CA ASP A 96 15.91 -29.20 -11.32
C ASP A 96 15.81 -30.62 -10.79
N ILE A 97 14.58 -31.12 -10.55
CA ILE A 97 14.33 -32.52 -10.17
C ILE A 97 14.89 -33.49 -11.24
N ALA A 98 14.66 -33.21 -12.52
CA ALA A 98 15.20 -34.02 -13.62
C ALA A 98 16.74 -34.03 -13.61
N THR A 99 17.36 -32.87 -13.37
CA THR A 99 18.82 -32.72 -13.30
C THR A 99 19.40 -33.45 -12.09
N ILE A 100 18.80 -33.29 -10.90
CA ILE A 100 19.19 -34.00 -9.68
C ILE A 100 19.09 -35.50 -9.89
N LYS A 101 17.99 -35.99 -10.47
CA LYS A 101 17.80 -37.42 -10.77
C LYS A 101 18.88 -37.96 -11.70
N LYS A 102 19.30 -37.18 -12.71
CA LYS A 102 20.38 -37.54 -13.62
C LYS A 102 21.72 -37.63 -12.88
N ASN A 103 22.08 -36.61 -12.11
CA ASN A 103 23.33 -36.57 -11.36
C ASN A 103 23.41 -37.71 -10.34
N MET A 104 22.29 -38.01 -9.66
CA MET A 104 22.21 -39.11 -8.70
C MET A 104 22.48 -40.47 -9.36
N ARG A 105 21.97 -40.70 -10.58
CA ARG A 105 22.27 -41.92 -11.35
C ARG A 105 23.76 -42.02 -11.67
N THR A 106 24.39 -40.92 -12.10
CA THR A 106 25.83 -40.90 -12.39
C THR A 106 26.64 -41.25 -11.13
N ILE A 107 26.33 -40.61 -10.00
CA ILE A 107 26.99 -40.90 -8.72
C ILE A 107 26.84 -42.37 -8.33
N ALA A 108 25.64 -42.95 -8.51
CA ALA A 108 25.41 -44.36 -8.18
C ALA A 108 26.24 -45.31 -9.06
N ILE A 109 26.40 -45.00 -10.35
CA ILE A 109 27.23 -45.79 -11.28
C ILE A 109 28.72 -45.67 -10.93
N ASP A 110 29.19 -44.45 -10.66
CA ASP A 110 30.58 -44.18 -10.30
C ASP A 110 30.93 -44.85 -8.97
N ALA A 111 30.04 -44.76 -7.98
CA ALA A 111 30.17 -45.44 -6.69
C ALA A 111 30.22 -46.97 -6.87
N GLY A 112 29.31 -47.55 -7.67
CA GLY A 112 29.32 -48.98 -7.95
C GLY A 112 30.62 -49.45 -8.62
N THR A 113 31.19 -48.62 -9.50
CA THR A 113 32.46 -48.90 -10.18
C THR A 113 33.65 -48.79 -9.22
N ALA A 114 33.66 -47.77 -8.35
CA ALA A 114 34.68 -47.60 -7.33
C ALA A 114 34.68 -48.79 -6.34
N LEU A 115 33.50 -49.23 -5.90
CA LEU A 115 33.35 -50.40 -5.02
C LEU A 115 33.91 -51.67 -5.66
N LYS A 116 33.65 -51.90 -6.95
CA LYS A 116 34.24 -53.04 -7.69
C LYS A 116 35.77 -52.95 -7.79
N LYS A 117 36.31 -51.74 -8.00
CA LYS A 117 37.76 -51.53 -8.01
C LYS A 117 38.37 -51.83 -6.64
N ILE A 118 37.74 -51.43 -5.55
CA ILE A 118 38.21 -51.71 -4.18
C ILE A 118 38.23 -53.22 -3.90
N ASP A 119 37.19 -53.99 -4.29
CA ASP A 119 37.19 -55.46 -4.16
C ASP A 119 38.31 -56.11 -5.00
N ALA A 120 38.52 -55.60 -6.22
CA ALA A 120 39.61 -56.06 -7.08
C ALA A 120 41.00 -55.74 -6.48
N PHE A 121 41.17 -54.58 -5.86
CA PHE A 121 42.42 -54.20 -5.17
C PHE A 121 42.68 -55.05 -3.91
N GLN A 122 41.64 -55.41 -3.14
CA GLN A 122 41.79 -56.33 -2.02
C GLN A 122 42.14 -57.75 -2.46
N LYS A 123 41.48 -58.26 -3.52
CA LYS A 123 41.78 -59.61 -4.08
C LYS A 123 43.15 -59.71 -4.74
N SER A 124 43.67 -58.62 -5.31
CA SER A 124 45.00 -58.59 -5.92
C SER A 124 46.14 -58.46 -4.90
N GLY A 125 45.85 -58.44 -3.60
CA GLY A 125 46.85 -58.63 -2.55
C GLY A 125 47.98 -57.60 -2.55
N VAL A 126 47.69 -56.35 -2.93
CA VAL A 126 48.71 -55.29 -2.96
C VAL A 126 49.12 -54.93 -1.53
N LYS A 127 50.25 -55.49 -1.08
CA LYS A 127 50.96 -54.97 0.09
C LYS A 127 51.39 -53.54 -0.22
N ALA A 128 50.99 -52.60 0.63
CA ALA A 128 51.35 -51.20 0.54
C ALA A 128 52.87 -51.06 0.33
N VAL A 129 53.27 -50.55 -0.84
CA VAL A 129 54.63 -50.07 -1.05
C VAL A 129 54.74 -48.74 -0.30
N THR A 130 55.37 -48.77 0.86
CA THR A 130 55.88 -47.58 1.55
C THR A 130 57.08 -47.08 0.76
N ALA A 131 56.86 -46.13 -0.16
CA ALA A 131 57.91 -45.27 -0.69
C ALA A 131 57.73 -43.86 -0.09
N PRO A 132 58.76 -43.22 0.47
CA PRO A 132 58.65 -41.86 0.96
C PRO A 132 58.53 -40.92 -0.25
N VAL A 133 57.37 -40.28 -0.37
CA VAL A 133 57.13 -39.24 -1.37
C VAL A 133 57.98 -38.03 -0.99
N LYS A 134 59.02 -37.73 -1.80
CA LYS A 134 59.71 -36.45 -1.77
C LYS A 134 58.71 -35.37 -2.21
N ALA A 135 58.29 -34.56 -1.25
CA ALA A 135 57.34 -33.48 -1.43
C ALA A 135 57.82 -32.44 -2.45
N THR A 136 57.00 -32.15 -3.46
CA THR A 136 56.87 -30.82 -4.08
C THR A 136 55.54 -30.76 -4.82
N ALA A 137 54.57 -30.04 -4.25
CA ALA A 137 53.58 -29.17 -4.92
C ALA A 137 52.23 -29.12 -4.16
N LYS A 138 52.15 -28.11 -3.28
CA LYS A 138 51.03 -27.19 -3.07
C LYS A 138 49.72 -27.77 -2.49
N SER A 139 49.73 -27.85 -1.16
CA SER A 139 48.57 -27.76 -0.28
C SER A 139 47.88 -26.39 -0.35
N THR A 140 46.60 -26.39 -0.69
CA THR A 140 45.59 -25.39 -0.28
C THR A 140 44.37 -26.22 0.16
N THR A 141 44.25 -26.61 1.43
CA THR A 141 43.56 -25.91 2.54
C THR A 141 42.08 -25.62 2.28
N SER A 142 41.20 -26.39 2.96
CA SER A 142 40.08 -25.81 3.73
C SER A 142 39.57 -26.81 4.78
N SER A 143 40.20 -26.68 5.95
CA SER A 143 39.72 -27.17 7.24
C SER A 143 38.47 -26.38 7.66
N GLY A 144 37.54 -27.07 8.30
CA GLY A 144 36.52 -26.44 9.12
C GLY A 144 37.15 -25.62 10.25
N GLY A 145 36.54 -24.47 10.51
CA GLY A 145 36.87 -23.52 11.55
C GLY A 145 35.82 -22.42 11.52
N ASN A 146 34.92 -22.44 12.51
CA ASN A 146 34.00 -21.35 12.82
C ASN A 146 34.85 -20.17 13.32
N GLU A 147 34.82 -19.02 12.64
CA GLU A 147 34.87 -17.70 13.29
C GLU A 147 34.17 -16.63 12.44
N THR A 148 33.43 -15.83 13.19
CA THR A 148 32.79 -14.57 12.86
C THR A 148 33.81 -13.52 12.39
N LEU A 149 33.31 -12.52 11.63
CA LEU A 149 33.86 -11.17 11.41
C LEU A 149 34.63 -10.89 10.11
N ARG A 150 33.94 -10.08 9.28
CA ARG A 150 34.41 -8.99 8.42
C ARG A 150 35.18 -9.40 7.16
N SER A 151 34.48 -9.37 6.03
CA SER A 151 34.37 -8.19 5.16
C SER A 151 35.60 -8.04 4.25
N SER A 152 35.43 -8.38 2.97
CA SER A 152 35.07 -7.35 2.01
C SER A 152 35.02 -7.91 0.59
N LYS A 153 34.19 -7.24 -0.21
CA LYS A 153 34.39 -7.05 -1.65
C LYS A 153 33.83 -8.14 -2.58
N ARG A 154 32.51 -8.11 -2.73
CA ARG A 154 31.95 -8.05 -4.09
C ARG A 154 30.98 -6.88 -4.17
N ALA A 155 31.51 -5.77 -4.69
CA ALA A 155 30.80 -4.53 -4.89
C ALA A 155 29.75 -4.71 -5.99
N ALA A 156 28.47 -4.75 -5.60
CA ALA A 156 27.50 -3.93 -6.28
C ALA A 156 27.57 -2.57 -5.58
N SER A 157 28.31 -1.62 -6.17
CA SER A 157 28.30 -0.23 -5.73
C SER A 157 26.93 0.35 -6.03
N GLY A 158 25.96 0.06 -5.18
CA GLY A 158 24.77 0.89 -4.99
C GLY A 158 25.02 1.72 -3.74
N ASP A 159 25.10 3.03 -3.88
CA ASP A 159 25.38 3.97 -2.78
C ASP A 159 24.37 3.80 -1.63
N THR A 160 24.68 2.96 -0.65
CA THR A 160 23.78 2.74 0.50
C THR A 160 23.93 3.93 1.45
N LYS A 161 22.81 4.54 1.86
CA LYS A 161 22.80 5.68 2.79
C LYS A 161 22.34 5.22 4.15
N GLU A 162 23.03 5.63 5.21
CA GLU A 162 22.54 5.46 6.57
C GLU A 162 21.51 6.55 6.89
N TYR A 163 20.39 6.16 7.49
CA TYR A 163 19.31 7.06 7.91
C TYR A 163 18.94 6.81 9.37
N ILE A 164 18.84 7.89 10.15
CA ILE A 164 18.41 7.84 11.55
C ILE A 164 16.90 8.10 11.62
N ILE A 165 16.15 7.12 12.12
CA ILE A 165 14.70 7.19 12.29
C ILE A 165 14.32 8.38 13.19
N LYS A 166 13.36 9.17 12.72
CA LYS A 166 12.76 10.29 13.45
C LYS A 166 11.34 9.98 13.89
N SER A 167 10.80 10.82 14.78
CA SER A 167 9.41 10.68 15.23
C SER A 167 8.44 10.75 14.06
N GLY A 168 7.54 9.78 13.96
CA GLY A 168 6.52 9.69 12.90
C GLY A 168 6.98 9.06 11.58
N ASP A 169 8.22 8.55 11.52
CA ASP A 169 8.73 7.82 10.36
C ASP A 169 8.13 6.42 10.23
N SER A 170 8.03 5.96 8.98
CA SER A 170 7.66 4.60 8.63
C SER A 170 8.43 4.17 7.39
N TYR A 171 8.61 2.86 7.17
CA TYR A 171 9.26 2.37 5.95
C TYR A 171 8.54 2.80 4.67
N GLN A 172 7.21 3.02 4.72
CA GLN A 172 6.47 3.58 3.58
C GLN A 172 6.88 5.03 3.26
N LYS A 173 7.01 5.88 4.29
CA LYS A 173 7.41 7.28 4.12
C LYS A 173 8.87 7.39 3.68
N ILE A 174 9.75 6.63 4.33
CA ILE A 174 11.18 6.58 4.00
C ILE A 174 11.37 6.03 2.59
N GLY A 175 10.67 4.95 2.25
CA GLY A 175 10.71 4.37 0.90
C GLY A 175 10.28 5.37 -0.17
N SER A 176 9.20 6.09 0.09
CA SER A 176 8.70 7.13 -0.82
C SER A 176 9.68 8.31 -0.97
N LEU A 177 10.32 8.72 0.13
CA LEU A 177 11.29 9.81 0.15
C LEU A 177 12.56 9.47 -0.65
N TYR A 178 13.06 8.25 -0.49
CA TYR A 178 14.29 7.77 -1.13
C TYR A 178 14.05 7.03 -2.45
N LYS A 179 12.79 6.92 -2.89
CA LYS A 179 12.35 6.18 -4.08
C LYS A 179 12.76 4.70 -4.08
N VAL A 180 12.75 4.07 -2.91
CA VAL A 180 13.06 2.64 -2.73
C VAL A 180 11.82 1.88 -2.34
N SER A 181 11.74 0.60 -2.71
CA SER A 181 10.61 -0.21 -2.29
C SER A 181 10.70 -0.54 -0.79
N VAL A 182 9.54 -0.78 -0.16
CA VAL A 182 9.49 -1.21 1.24
C VAL A 182 10.19 -2.57 1.42
N ASN A 183 10.11 -3.45 0.41
CA ASN A 183 10.79 -4.75 0.46
C ASN A 183 12.32 -4.56 0.43
N ASP A 184 12.85 -3.67 -0.41
CA ASP A 184 14.29 -3.40 -0.44
C ASP A 184 14.78 -2.83 0.90
N LEU A 185 13.96 -2.00 1.57
CA LEU A 185 14.25 -1.52 2.93
C LEU A 185 14.23 -2.64 3.96
N ILE A 186 13.34 -3.62 3.84
CA ILE A 186 13.29 -4.78 4.74
C ILE A 186 14.52 -5.66 4.52
N ASP A 187 14.85 -5.94 3.26
CA ASP A 187 15.96 -6.81 2.89
C ASP A 187 17.32 -6.18 3.26
N ALA A 188 17.43 -4.85 3.15
CA ALA A 188 18.63 -4.12 3.59
C ALA A 188 18.79 -4.06 5.12
N ASN A 189 17.72 -4.31 5.90
CA ASN A 189 17.70 -4.16 7.35
C ASN A 189 17.18 -5.43 8.05
N PRO A 190 17.90 -6.56 7.97
CA PRO A 190 17.49 -7.80 8.62
C PRO A 190 17.41 -7.62 10.14
N GLY A 191 16.29 -8.04 10.72
CA GLY A 191 16.03 -7.94 12.16
C GLY A 191 15.37 -6.64 12.63
N VAL A 192 15.13 -5.68 11.72
CA VAL A 192 14.32 -4.49 12.02
C VAL A 192 12.86 -4.74 11.69
N ASP A 193 11.98 -4.60 12.67
CA ASP A 193 10.53 -4.72 12.47
C ASP A 193 9.94 -3.41 11.90
N PRO A 194 9.37 -3.42 10.68
CA PRO A 194 8.79 -2.22 10.06
C PRO A 194 7.64 -1.59 10.86
N ARG A 195 6.97 -2.36 11.74
CA ARG A 195 5.86 -1.89 12.58
C ARG A 195 6.34 -1.29 13.90
N ARG A 196 7.63 -1.43 14.23
CA ARG A 196 8.21 -1.06 15.53
C ARG A 196 9.53 -0.32 15.38
N LEU A 197 9.58 0.67 14.48
CA LEU A 197 10.75 1.52 14.31
C LEU A 197 10.99 2.38 15.56
N GLN A 198 12.22 2.40 16.04
CA GLN A 198 12.61 3.19 17.21
C GLN A 198 13.22 4.52 16.79
N ILE A 199 12.84 5.61 17.46
CA ILE A 199 13.43 6.92 17.22
C ILE A 199 14.93 6.86 17.60
N GLY A 200 15.79 7.38 16.72
CA GLY A 200 17.24 7.31 16.88
C GLY A 200 17.88 6.01 16.35
N GLN A 201 17.07 5.05 15.89
CA GLN A 201 17.58 3.83 15.27
C GLN A 201 18.20 4.14 13.91
N ALA A 202 19.41 3.64 13.67
CA ALA A 202 20.05 3.68 12.37
C ALA A 202 19.53 2.54 11.48
N ILE A 203 19.15 2.89 10.25
CA ILE A 203 18.77 1.94 9.20
C ILE A 203 19.57 2.23 7.93
N VAL A 204 19.71 1.21 7.09
CA VAL A 204 20.35 1.28 5.79
C VAL A 204 19.29 1.47 4.71
N VAL A 205 19.40 2.55 3.95
CA VAL A 205 18.57 2.82 2.79
C VAL A 205 19.37 2.46 1.54
N PRO A 206 18.99 1.40 0.79
CA PRO A 206 19.66 1.06 -0.45
C PRO A 206 19.44 2.16 -1.49
N ASN A 207 20.42 2.49 -2.32
CA ASN A 207 20.15 3.28 -3.51
C ASN A 207 19.74 2.30 -4.60
N SER A 208 18.45 2.27 -4.94
CA SER A 208 17.98 1.57 -6.13
C SER A 208 18.47 2.34 -7.36
N GLY A 209 19.72 2.12 -7.73
CA GLY A 209 20.14 2.34 -9.10
C GLY A 209 19.35 1.37 -9.96
N ASN A 210 18.47 1.92 -10.81
CA ASN A 210 17.57 1.25 -11.75
C ASN A 210 17.95 -0.19 -12.14
#